data_AF-Q6TYA2-F1
#
_entry.id   AF-Q6TYA2-F1
#
_cell.length_a   1.000
_cell.length_b   1.000
_cell.length_c   1.000
_cell.angle_alpha   90.00
_cell.angle_beta   90.00
_cell.angle_gamma   90.00
#
_symmetry.space_group_name_H-M   'P 1'
#
loop_
_entity.id
_entity.type
_entity.pdbx_description
1 polymer ?
#
loop_
_entity_poly.entity_id
_entity_poly.type
_entity_poly.pdbx_seq_one_letter_code
_entity_poly.pdbx_strand_id
1 'polypeptide(L)'
;FSAAITALNSESSFARAYSEGVHKSKYWEFAYEDSMDLIAKLPCIAAKIYRNLYREGSSIGAIDSNLDWSHNFTNMLGYSDAQFTELMRLYLTIHSDHEGGNVSAHTSHLVGSALSDPYLSF
;
A
#
# COMPACT_ATOMS: atom_id res chain seq x y z
N PHE A 1 -11.50 0.33 0.57
CA PHE A 1 -10.04 0.20 0.40
C PHE A 1 -9.62 0.69 -0.98
N SER A 2 -9.97 -0.01 -2.06
CA SER A 2 -9.69 0.38 -3.46
C SER A 2 -9.96 1.86 -3.77
N ALA A 3 -11.16 2.39 -3.51
CA ALA A 3 -11.47 3.81 -3.81
C ALA A 3 -10.53 4.83 -3.13
N ALA A 4 -10.02 4.52 -1.94
CA ALA A 4 -9.06 5.40 -1.26
C ALA A 4 -7.67 5.35 -1.93
N ILE A 5 -7.26 4.19 -2.42
CA ILE A 5 -6.00 4.01 -3.14
C ILE A 5 -6.07 4.71 -4.50
N THR A 6 -7.19 4.56 -5.23
CA THR A 6 -7.43 5.32 -6.46
C THR A 6 -7.34 6.82 -6.25
N ALA A 7 -7.92 7.35 -5.16
CA ALA A 7 -7.84 8.77 -4.85
C ALA A 7 -6.41 9.25 -4.51
N LEU A 8 -5.55 8.37 -3.99
CA LEU A 8 -4.15 8.67 -3.70
C LEU A 8 -3.26 8.74 -4.95
N ASN A 9 -3.77 8.39 -6.14
CA ASN A 9 -3.01 8.60 -7.37
C ASN A 9 -2.72 10.10 -7.64
N SER A 10 -3.45 11.01 -6.97
CA SER A 10 -3.14 12.44 -6.93
C SER A 10 -1.72 12.75 -6.42
N GLU A 11 -1.13 11.83 -5.66
CA GLU A 11 0.25 11.90 -5.15
C GLU A 11 1.27 11.20 -6.06
N SER A 12 0.86 10.66 -7.21
CA SER A 12 1.74 9.88 -8.09
C SER A 12 2.83 10.74 -8.72
N SER A 13 4.09 10.42 -8.36
CA SER A 13 5.27 10.98 -8.99
C SER A 13 5.48 10.42 -10.40
N PHE A 14 5.11 9.15 -10.65
CA PHE A 14 5.18 8.52 -11.96
C PHE A 14 4.25 9.21 -12.96
N ALA A 15 2.98 9.42 -12.61
CA ALA A 15 2.01 10.08 -13.48
C ALA A 15 2.47 11.48 -13.87
N ARG A 16 3.00 12.25 -12.91
CA ARG A 16 3.56 13.58 -13.15
C ARG A 16 4.78 13.52 -14.08
N ALA A 17 5.78 12.69 -13.77
CA ALA A 17 7.00 12.58 -14.56
C ALA A 17 6.72 12.09 -15.99
N TYR A 18 5.78 11.17 -16.16
CA TYR A 18 5.31 10.71 -17.46
C TYR A 18 4.69 11.85 -18.27
N SER A 19 3.83 12.67 -17.66
CA SER A 19 3.23 13.84 -18.32
C SER A 19 4.26 14.90 -18.73
N GLU A 20 5.37 15.00 -17.99
CA GLU A 20 6.50 15.91 -18.25
C GLU A 20 7.49 15.36 -19.29
N GLY A 21 7.28 14.14 -19.81
CA GLY A 21 8.07 13.57 -20.90
C GLY A 21 9.35 12.85 -20.45
N VAL A 22 9.35 12.25 -19.26
CA VAL A 22 10.48 11.45 -18.77
C VAL A 22 10.87 10.36 -19.77
N HIS A 23 12.18 10.10 -19.91
CA HIS A 23 12.67 9.07 -20.83
C HIS A 23 12.29 7.66 -20.35
N LYS A 24 11.93 6.76 -21.29
CA LYS A 24 11.49 5.39 -21.00
C LYS A 24 12.43 4.60 -20.07
N SER A 25 13.75 4.77 -20.21
CA SER A 25 14.72 4.08 -19.35
C SER A 25 14.69 4.50 -17.88
N LYS A 26 13.94 5.55 -17.55
CA LYS A 26 13.81 6.14 -16.21
C LYS A 26 12.44 5.91 -15.57
N TYR A 27 11.50 5.26 -16.27
CA TYR A 27 10.17 4.96 -15.74
C TYR A 27 10.21 4.21 -14.41
N TRP A 28 11.13 3.26 -14.27
CA TRP A 28 11.26 2.44 -13.08
C TRP A 28 11.60 3.25 -11.83
N GLU A 29 12.29 4.40 -11.95
CA GLU A 29 12.68 5.23 -10.81
C GLU A 29 11.42 5.78 -10.13
N PHE A 30 10.50 6.35 -10.91
CA PHE A 30 9.26 6.91 -10.38
C PHE A 30 8.23 5.84 -10.01
N ALA A 31 8.19 4.72 -10.75
CA ALA A 31 7.35 3.59 -10.38
C ALA A 31 7.81 2.96 -9.05
N TYR A 32 9.13 2.93 -8.79
CA TYR A 32 9.70 2.50 -7.51
C TYR A 32 9.27 3.43 -6.38
N GLU A 33 9.45 4.74 -6.53
CA GLU A 33 9.05 5.72 -5.50
C GLU A 33 7.55 5.60 -5.17
N ASP A 34 6.68 5.57 -6.19
CA ASP A 34 5.23 5.44 -5.98
C ASP A 34 4.85 4.10 -5.33
N SER A 35 5.55 3.01 -5.66
CA SER A 35 5.32 1.70 -5.02
C SER A 35 5.74 1.69 -3.55
N MET A 36 6.88 2.31 -3.22
CA MET A 36 7.36 2.44 -1.84
C MET A 36 6.43 3.32 -1.00
N ASP A 37 6.00 4.45 -1.56
CA ASP A 37 5.02 5.33 -0.96
C ASP A 37 3.68 4.63 -0.72
N LEU A 38 3.19 3.88 -1.71
CA LEU A 38 1.96 3.12 -1.60
C LEU A 38 2.05 2.09 -0.46
N ILE A 39 3.10 1.25 -0.45
CA ILE A 39 3.32 0.25 0.60
C ILE A 39 3.36 0.90 1.99
N ALA A 40 4.00 2.07 2.14
CA ALA A 40 4.03 2.81 3.40
C ALA A 40 2.64 3.32 3.84
N LYS A 41 1.79 3.74 2.89
CA LYS A 41 0.45 4.30 3.16
C LYS A 41 -0.62 3.21 3.39
N LEU A 42 -0.46 1.98 2.88
CA LEU A 42 -1.46 0.90 2.96
C LEU A 42 -1.95 0.61 4.40
N PRO A 43 -1.07 0.45 5.42
CA PRO A 43 -1.52 0.18 6.80
C PRO A 43 -2.38 1.29 7.38
N CYS A 44 -2.04 2.55 7.10
CA CYS A 44 -2.79 3.71 7.59
C CYS A 44 -4.23 3.71 7.04
N ILE A 45 -4.38 3.45 5.73
CA ILE A 45 -5.69 3.37 5.07
C ILE A 45 -6.50 2.20 5.62
N ALA A 46 -5.88 1.01 5.68
CA ALA A 46 -6.53 -0.20 6.16
C ALA A 46 -6.97 -0.06 7.62
N ALA A 47 -6.11 0.47 8.49
CA ALA A 47 -6.43 0.69 9.89
C ALA A 47 -7.52 1.76 10.08
N LYS A 48 -7.50 2.83 9.29
CA LYS A 48 -8.55 3.87 9.34
C LYS A 48 -9.90 3.29 8.96
N ILE A 49 -9.96 2.45 7.92
CA ILE A 49 -11.19 1.73 7.54
C ILE A 49 -11.64 0.82 8.69
N TYR A 50 -10.73 0.01 9.24
CA TYR A 50 -11.05 -0.90 10.33
C TYR A 50 -11.62 -0.17 11.54
N ARG A 51 -10.98 0.91 11.99
CA ARG A 51 -11.45 1.66 13.16
C ARG A 51 -12.75 2.41 12.90
N ASN A 52 -12.94 2.96 11.71
CA ASN A 52 -14.21 3.59 11.32
C ASN A 52 -15.38 2.61 11.38
N LEU A 53 -15.18 1.37 10.94
CA LEU A 53 -16.25 0.36 10.88
C LEU A 53 -16.47 -0.37 12.21
N TYR A 54 -15.40 -0.66 12.95
CA TYR A 54 -15.43 -1.63 14.05
C TYR A 54 -14.92 -1.09 15.39
N ARG A 55 -14.51 0.18 15.45
CA ARG A 55 -13.98 0.87 16.65
C ARG A 55 -14.50 2.31 16.74
N GLU A 56 -15.74 2.54 16.32
CA GLU A 56 -16.48 3.81 16.50
C GLU A 56 -15.77 5.05 15.91
N GLY A 57 -14.94 4.86 14.88
CA GLY A 57 -14.18 5.97 14.28
C GLY A 57 -13.06 6.51 15.17
N SER A 58 -12.61 5.75 16.17
CA SER A 58 -11.46 6.13 16.98
C SER A 58 -10.19 6.35 16.14
N SER A 59 -9.31 7.24 16.62
CA SER A 59 -8.06 7.58 15.95
C SER A 59 -7.15 6.35 15.77
N ILE A 60 -6.43 6.28 14.65
CA ILE A 60 -5.40 5.24 14.40
C ILE A 60 -4.08 5.51 15.14
N GLY A 61 -3.92 6.69 15.76
CA GLY A 61 -2.68 7.08 16.42
C GLY A 61 -1.62 7.61 15.44
N ALA A 62 -0.36 7.53 15.85
CA ALA A 62 0.80 7.99 15.08
C ALA A 62 1.72 6.81 14.73
N ILE A 63 2.50 6.97 13.64
CA ILE A 63 3.56 6.05 13.28
C ILE A 63 4.75 6.24 14.22
N ASP A 64 5.33 5.14 14.67
CA ASP A 64 6.63 5.11 15.36
C ASP A 64 7.71 4.67 14.37
N SER A 65 8.69 5.56 14.11
CA SER A 65 9.79 5.31 13.18
C SER A 65 10.78 4.25 13.65
N ASN A 66 10.69 3.79 14.90
CA ASN A 66 11.52 2.72 15.45
C ASN A 66 10.88 1.34 15.31
N LEU A 67 9.63 1.25 14.87
CA LEU A 67 8.90 -0.01 14.72
C LEU A 67 8.87 -0.46 13.26
N ASP A 68 8.81 -1.77 13.05
CA ASP A 68 8.59 -2.35 11.73
C ASP A 68 7.16 -2.11 11.23
N TRP A 69 6.95 -2.37 9.94
CA TRP A 69 5.70 -2.13 9.22
C TRP A 69 4.50 -2.85 9.85
N SER A 70 4.67 -4.12 10.22
CA SER A 70 3.58 -4.93 10.78
C SER A 70 3.21 -4.49 12.18
N HIS A 71 4.19 -4.09 13.00
CA HIS A 71 3.93 -3.60 14.35
C HIS A 71 3.25 -2.23 14.36
N ASN A 72 3.68 -1.31 13.48
CA ASN A 72 2.93 -0.08 13.25
C ASN A 72 1.49 -0.38 12.82
N PHE A 73 1.29 -1.36 11.94
CA PHE A 73 -0.05 -1.74 11.50
C PHE A 73 -0.93 -2.28 12.64
N THR A 74 -0.44 -3.21 13.47
CA THR A 74 -1.22 -3.75 14.60
C THR A 74 -1.52 -2.69 15.65
N ASN A 75 -0.59 -1.79 15.95
CA ASN A 75 -0.83 -0.63 16.81
C ASN A 75 -1.96 0.25 16.26
N MET A 76 -1.92 0.56 14.95
CA MET A 76 -2.95 1.35 14.30
C MET A 76 -4.31 0.64 14.26
N LEU A 77 -4.35 -0.69 14.19
CA LEU A 77 -5.59 -1.47 14.35
C LEU A 77 -6.13 -1.47 15.79
N GLY A 78 -5.30 -1.12 16.78
CA GLY A 78 -5.65 -1.09 18.20
C GLY A 78 -5.41 -2.41 18.93
N TYR A 79 -4.49 -3.23 18.42
CA TYR A 79 -4.06 -4.47 19.07
C TYR A 79 -2.71 -4.26 19.73
N SER A 80 -2.54 -4.81 20.94
CA SER A 80 -1.31 -4.72 21.75
C SER A 80 -0.74 -6.08 22.13
N ASP A 81 -1.38 -7.19 21.72
CA ASP A 81 -0.87 -8.53 21.95
C ASP A 81 0.34 -8.78 21.04
N ALA A 82 1.50 -9.07 21.65
CA ALA A 82 2.74 -9.34 20.93
C ALA A 82 2.61 -10.55 19.98
N GLN A 83 1.85 -11.58 20.34
CA GLN A 83 1.62 -12.73 19.47
C GLN A 83 0.76 -12.38 18.26
N PHE A 84 -0.14 -11.41 18.38
CA PHE A 84 -0.89 -10.89 17.24
C PHE A 84 0.01 -10.13 16.26
N THR A 85 1.00 -9.40 16.76
CA THR A 85 2.02 -8.76 15.91
C THR A 85 2.89 -9.80 15.20
N GLU A 86 3.31 -10.86 15.88
CA GLU A 86 4.03 -11.98 15.24
C GLU A 86 3.18 -12.69 14.17
N LEU A 87 1.91 -12.93 14.47
CA LEU A 87 0.95 -13.45 13.50
C LEU A 87 0.84 -12.54 12.28
N MET A 88 0.73 -11.23 12.48
CA MET A 88 0.62 -10.26 11.40
C MET A 88 1.87 -10.25 10.52
N ARG A 89 3.07 -10.29 11.11
CA ARG A 89 4.34 -10.40 10.37
C ARG A 89 4.37 -11.64 9.48
N LEU A 90 3.98 -12.81 10.03
CA LEU A 90 3.93 -14.05 9.26
C LEU A 90 2.86 -13.99 8.17
N TYR A 91 1.65 -13.53 8.51
CA TYR A 91 0.51 -13.44 7.60
C TYR A 91 0.84 -12.60 6.37
N LEU A 92 1.39 -11.41 6.57
CA LEU A 92 1.75 -10.49 5.48
C LEU A 92 2.88 -11.05 4.61
N THR A 93 3.80 -11.81 5.21
CA THR A 93 4.91 -12.43 4.48
C THR A 93 4.42 -13.56 3.57
N ILE A 94 3.65 -14.51 4.10
CA ILE A 94 3.25 -15.71 3.35
C ILE A 94 2.17 -15.45 2.29
N HIS A 95 1.46 -14.32 2.37
CA HIS A 95 0.46 -13.91 1.37
C HIS A 95 1.00 -12.81 0.43
N SER A 96 2.30 -12.53 0.45
CA SER A 96 2.89 -11.42 -0.32
C SER A 96 2.85 -11.65 -1.83
N ASP A 97 3.03 -12.89 -2.29
CA ASP A 97 2.99 -13.23 -3.71
C ASP A 97 2.62 -14.71 -3.93
N HIS A 98 1.98 -14.98 -5.07
CA HIS A 98 1.67 -16.34 -5.53
C HIS A 98 1.54 -16.38 -7.06
N GLU A 99 2.67 -16.15 -7.74
CA GLU A 99 2.78 -16.07 -9.20
C GLU A 99 1.93 -14.94 -9.83
N GLY A 100 1.96 -14.82 -11.16
CA GLY A 100 1.22 -13.80 -11.91
C GLY A 100 -0.13 -14.24 -12.48
N GLY A 101 -0.52 -15.51 -12.31
CA GLY A 101 -1.74 -16.06 -12.92
C GLY A 101 -3.02 -15.78 -12.14
N ASN A 102 -2.91 -15.47 -10.85
CA ASN A 102 -4.05 -15.09 -10.03
C ASN A 102 -4.60 -13.71 -10.48
N VAL A 103 -5.91 -13.49 -10.27
CA VAL A 103 -6.61 -12.34 -10.82
C VAL A 103 -6.04 -11.01 -10.32
N SER A 104 -5.65 -10.92 -9.04
CA SER A 104 -5.05 -9.70 -8.47
C SER A 104 -3.72 -9.34 -9.12
N ALA A 105 -2.78 -10.29 -9.18
CA ALA A 105 -1.46 -10.07 -9.76
C ALA A 105 -1.56 -9.77 -11.26
N HIS A 106 -2.38 -10.52 -12.00
CA HIS A 106 -2.60 -10.29 -13.42
C HIS A 106 -3.21 -8.91 -13.68
N THR A 107 -4.23 -8.51 -12.91
CA THR A 107 -4.88 -7.20 -13.09
C THR A 107 -3.88 -6.07 -12.87
N SER A 108 -3.07 -6.15 -11.82
CA SER A 108 -2.02 -5.16 -11.58
C SER A 108 -1.02 -5.09 -12.73
N HIS A 109 -0.57 -6.24 -13.22
CA HIS A 109 0.31 -6.32 -14.38
C HIS A 109 -0.33 -5.71 -15.65
N LEU A 110 -1.60 -6.05 -15.92
CA LEU A 110 -2.33 -5.59 -17.10
C LEU A 110 -2.54 -4.08 -17.09
N VAL A 111 -3.03 -3.52 -15.99
CA VAL A 111 -3.29 -2.09 -15.86
C VAL A 111 -1.97 -1.29 -15.91
N GLY A 112 -0.92 -1.78 -15.23
CA GLY A 112 0.42 -1.19 -15.28
C GLY A 112 1.07 -1.26 -16.67
N SER A 113 0.75 -2.27 -17.49
CA SER A 113 1.25 -2.38 -18.87
C SER A 113 0.79 -1.24 -19.79
N ALA A 114 -0.34 -0.59 -19.45
CA ALA A 114 -0.82 0.62 -20.10
C ALA A 114 -0.14 1.91 -19.58
N LEU A 115 0.90 1.77 -18.74
CA LEU A 115 1.61 2.86 -18.06
C LEU A 115 0.72 3.63 -17.07
N SER A 116 -0.25 2.95 -16.46
CA SER A 116 -0.92 3.46 -15.26
C SER A 116 0.06 3.43 -14.08
N ASP A 117 -0.02 4.41 -13.19
CA ASP A 117 0.81 4.46 -12.00
C ASP A 117 0.51 3.31 -11.01
N PRO A 118 1.39 3.06 -10.02
CA PRO A 118 1.19 1.99 -9.04
C PRO A 118 -0.10 2.10 -8.21
N TYR A 119 -0.63 3.30 -7.96
CA TYR A 119 -1.88 3.47 -7.21
C TYR A 119 -3.09 3.00 -8.02
N LEU A 120 -3.12 3.26 -9.32
CA LEU A 120 -4.20 2.80 -10.19
C LEU A 120 -4.10 1.31 -10.55
N SER A 121 -2.90 0.76 -10.51
CA SER A 121 -2.65 -0.65 -10.82
C SER A 121 -2.90 -1.59 -9.64
N PHE A 122 -2.91 -1.09 -8.40
CA PHE A 122 -3.13 -1.87 -7.18
C PHE A 122 -4.61 -1.98 -6.80
#